data_AF-A0A382RFJ2-F1
#
_entry.id   AF-A0A382RFJ2-F1
#
_cell.length_a   1.000
_cell.length_b   1.000
_cell.length_c   1.000
_cell.angle_alpha   90.00
_cell.angle_beta   90.00
_cell.angle_gamma   90.00
#
_symmetry.space_group_name_H-M   'P 1'
#
loop_
_entity.id
_entity.type
_entity.pdbx_description
1 polymer ?
#
loop_
_entity_poly.entity_id
_entity_poly.type
_entity_poly.pdbx_seq_one_letter_code
_entity_poly.pdbx_strand_id
1 'polypeptide(L)'
;VRTTNHFNLPEAFVRFDAKHQHSKGSADYSATELIDSPRVSRLRKRHYEEIEEDIADKVMALLGTAVHTILEQGAPSECIVEERISTTIDGVEVSGGIDLQTPDGDGYIISDYKTCGA
;
A
#
# COMPACT_ATOMS: atom_id res chain seq x y z
N VAL A 1 1.09 11.04 -8.29
CA VAL A 1 1.82 12.00 -7.43
C VAL A 1 3.19 12.21 -8.03
N ARG A 2 3.63 13.46 -8.16
CA ARG A 2 4.99 13.78 -8.58
C ARG A 2 5.92 13.73 -7.36
N THR A 3 6.90 12.82 -7.36
CA THR A 3 7.90 12.76 -6.28
C THR A 3 9.03 13.76 -6.52
N THR A 4 9.46 14.50 -5.50
CA THR A 4 10.67 15.36 -5.51
C THR A 4 11.74 14.86 -4.55
N ASN A 5 12.95 15.43 -4.64
CA ASN A 5 14.07 15.13 -3.73
C ASN A 5 14.82 16.41 -3.36
N HIS A 6 14.13 17.34 -2.71
CA HIS A 6 14.65 18.66 -2.32
C HIS A 6 15.81 18.57 -1.32
N PHE A 7 15.84 17.50 -0.52
CA PHE A 7 16.87 17.27 0.51
C PHE A 7 18.06 16.42 0.05
N ASN A 8 18.13 16.06 -1.25
CA ASN A 8 19.18 15.22 -1.83
C ASN A 8 19.40 13.91 -1.06
N LEU A 9 18.32 13.22 -0.68
CA LEU A 9 18.39 11.88 -0.12
C LEU A 9 19.12 10.94 -1.09
N PRO A 10 19.83 9.92 -0.57
CA PRO A 10 20.51 8.94 -1.41
C PRO A 10 19.59 8.35 -2.48
N GLU A 11 20.13 8.20 -3.69
CA GLU A 11 19.44 7.65 -4.86
C GLU A 11 18.77 6.28 -4.58
N ALA A 12 19.29 5.51 -3.61
CA ALA A 12 18.68 4.27 -3.16
C ALA A 12 17.23 4.45 -2.69
N PHE A 13 16.90 5.53 -1.96
CA PHE A 13 15.54 5.81 -1.49
C PHE A 13 14.62 6.17 -2.65
N VAL A 14 15.09 7.02 -3.57
CA VAL A 14 14.32 7.42 -4.76
C VAL A 14 13.97 6.20 -5.62
N ARG A 15 14.95 5.30 -5.84
CA ARG A 15 14.73 4.07 -6.60
C ARG A 15 13.83 3.09 -5.87
N PHE A 16 13.93 3.02 -4.54
CA PHE A 16 13.06 2.16 -3.74
C PHE A 16 11.61 2.63 -3.83
N ASP A 17 11.33 3.93 -3.63
CA ASP A 17 9.99 4.53 -3.82
C ASP A 17 9.44 4.24 -5.21
N ALA A 18 10.24 4.48 -6.27
CA ALA A 18 9.82 4.24 -7.64
C ALA A 18 9.45 2.77 -7.94
N LYS A 19 10.14 1.80 -7.30
CA LYS A 19 9.87 0.37 -7.48
C LYS A 19 8.67 -0.12 -6.67
N HIS A 20 8.36 0.51 -5.55
CA HIS A 20 7.31 0.07 -4.62
C HIS A 20 6.10 1.01 -4.61
N GLN A 21 5.86 1.71 -5.72
CA GLN A 21 4.64 2.49 -5.86
C GLN A 21 3.43 1.55 -5.82
N HIS A 22 2.61 1.69 -4.78
CA HIS A 22 1.37 0.93 -4.66
C HIS A 22 0.48 1.16 -5.89
N SER A 23 0.07 0.06 -6.51
CA SER A 23 -0.91 0.05 -7.60
C SER A 23 -2.18 -0.64 -7.12
N LYS A 24 -3.33 -0.02 -7.36
CA LYS A 24 -4.65 -0.65 -7.19
C LYS A 24 -5.09 -1.45 -8.42
N GLY A 25 -4.19 -1.68 -9.38
CA GLY A 25 -4.50 -2.36 -10.64
C GLY A 25 -5.53 -1.57 -11.46
N SER A 26 -6.51 -2.30 -12.02
CA SER A 26 -7.65 -1.71 -12.75
C SER A 26 -8.79 -1.23 -11.86
N ALA A 27 -8.73 -1.49 -10.55
CA ALA A 27 -9.85 -1.23 -9.66
C ALA A 27 -10.19 0.26 -9.51
N ASP A 28 -11.48 0.55 -9.39
CA ASP A 28 -11.98 1.90 -9.11
C ASP A 28 -11.51 2.40 -7.74
N TYR A 29 -11.61 1.52 -6.73
CA TYR A 29 -11.23 1.80 -5.35
C TYR A 29 -10.41 0.65 -4.73
N SER A 30 -9.45 0.99 -3.87
CA SER A 30 -8.84 0.02 -2.96
C SER A 30 -9.57 -0.06 -1.62
N ALA A 31 -9.42 -1.16 -0.88
CA ALA A 31 -9.93 -1.32 0.48
C ALA A 31 -9.43 -0.18 1.40
N THR A 32 -8.17 0.24 1.24
CA THR A 32 -7.59 1.38 1.96
C THR A 32 -8.25 2.71 1.59
N GLU A 33 -8.61 2.93 0.31
CA GLU A 33 -9.34 4.13 -0.11
C GLU A 33 -10.78 4.18 0.44
N LEU A 34 -11.40 3.02 0.70
CA LEU A 34 -12.75 2.92 1.23
C LEU A 34 -12.86 3.24 2.73
N ILE A 35 -11.82 2.95 3.51
CA ILE A 35 -11.79 3.28 4.94
C ILE A 35 -11.41 4.73 5.21
N ASP A 36 -10.83 5.43 4.22
CA ASP A 36 -10.48 6.85 4.32
C ASP A 36 -11.69 7.76 4.06
N SER A 37 -11.54 9.05 4.37
CA SER A 37 -12.57 10.06 4.14
C SER A 37 -12.92 10.17 2.65
N PRO A 38 -14.20 9.99 2.26
CA PRO A 38 -14.62 10.11 0.87
C PRO A 38 -14.29 11.47 0.24
N ARG A 39 -14.25 12.52 1.06
CA ARG A 39 -13.86 13.87 0.61
C ARG A 39 -12.38 13.92 0.26
N VAL A 40 -11.51 13.31 1.05
CA VAL A 40 -10.06 13.25 0.78
C VAL A 40 -9.81 12.46 -0.50
N SER A 41 -10.40 11.28 -0.65
CA SER A 41 -10.25 10.44 -1.85
C SER A 41 -10.71 11.18 -3.12
N ARG A 42 -11.83 11.89 -3.06
CA ARG A 42 -12.33 12.71 -4.19
C ARG A 42 -11.40 13.88 -4.52
N LEU A 43 -10.88 14.58 -3.51
CA LEU A 43 -9.97 15.71 -3.72
C LEU A 43 -8.64 15.24 -4.30
N ARG A 44 -8.07 14.14 -3.77
CA ARG A 44 -6.85 13.53 -4.29
C ARG A 44 -7.01 13.12 -5.76
N LYS A 45 -8.13 12.49 -6.12
CA LYS A 45 -8.42 12.12 -7.51
C LYS A 45 -8.55 13.35 -8.42
N ARG A 46 -9.24 14.40 -7.96
CA ARG A 46 -9.45 15.64 -8.74
C ARG A 46 -8.14 16.39 -9.01
N HIS A 47 -7.28 16.47 -8.00
CA HIS A 47 -6.06 17.27 -8.05
C HIS A 47 -4.80 16.42 -8.25
N TYR A 48 -4.93 15.17 -8.74
CA TYR A 48 -3.83 14.20 -8.79
C TYR A 48 -2.57 14.72 -9.48
N GLU A 49 -2.74 15.51 -10.55
CA GLU A 49 -1.64 16.12 -11.31
C GLU A 49 -0.97 17.29 -10.58
N GLU A 50 -1.66 17.91 -9.61
CA GLU A 50 -1.18 19.01 -8.79
C GLU A 50 -0.46 18.51 -7.52
N ILE A 51 -0.61 17.22 -7.17
CA ILE A 51 0.01 16.65 -5.97
C ILE A 51 1.50 16.41 -6.21
N GLU A 52 2.31 17.16 -5.47
CA GLU A 52 3.74 16.96 -5.29
C GLU A 52 4.02 16.47 -3.87
N GLU A 53 4.97 15.54 -3.73
CA GLU A 53 5.38 14.99 -2.44
C GLU A 53 6.90 14.77 -2.46
N ASP A 54 7.60 15.27 -1.44
CA ASP A 54 9.04 15.07 -1.34
C ASP A 54 9.36 13.67 -0.79
N ILE A 55 10.43 13.06 -1.29
CA ILE A 55 10.89 11.76 -0.80
C ILE A 55 11.19 11.78 0.71
N ALA A 56 11.60 12.93 1.26
CA ALA A 56 11.81 13.06 2.71
C ALA A 56 10.50 12.90 3.51
N ASP A 57 9.35 13.31 2.96
CA ASP A 57 8.05 13.17 3.60
C ASP A 57 7.54 11.71 3.55
N LYS A 58 8.09 10.90 2.63
CA LYS A 58 7.74 9.49 2.46
C LYS A 58 8.50 8.53 3.36
N VAL A 59 9.46 9.00 4.16
CA VAL A 59 10.37 8.12 4.92
C VAL A 59 9.62 7.09 5.79
N MET A 60 8.53 7.48 6.44
CA MET A 60 7.73 6.55 7.25
C MET A 60 6.99 5.52 6.38
N ALA A 61 6.52 5.90 5.19
CA ALA A 61 5.91 4.97 4.25
C ALA A 61 6.96 3.97 3.71
N LEU A 62 8.15 4.44 3.35
CA LEU A 62 9.25 3.60 2.89
C LEU A 62 9.69 2.60 3.97
N LEU A 63 9.73 3.04 5.23
CA LEU A 63 10.01 2.16 6.37
C LEU A 63 8.91 1.09 6.51
N GLY A 64 7.64 1.47 6.42
CA GLY A 64 6.52 0.53 6.43
C GLY A 64 6.63 -0.53 5.34
N THR A 65 6.89 -0.11 4.10
CA THR A 65 7.13 -1.03 2.97
C THR A 65 8.31 -1.95 3.25
N ALA A 66 9.42 -1.44 3.77
CA ALA A 66 10.59 -2.26 4.09
C ALA A 66 10.29 -3.31 5.17
N VAL A 67 9.51 -2.95 6.19
CA VAL A 67 9.06 -3.89 7.24
C VAL A 67 8.16 -4.97 6.65
N HIS A 68 7.18 -4.62 5.82
CA HIS A 68 6.33 -5.58 5.12
C HIS A 68 7.14 -6.56 4.28
N THR A 69 8.08 -6.06 3.46
CA THR A 69 8.96 -6.92 2.65
C THR A 69 9.78 -7.90 3.48
N ILE A 70 10.23 -7.51 4.68
CA ILE A 70 10.96 -8.41 5.59
C ILE A 70 10.03 -9.48 6.18
N LEU A 71 8.82 -9.09 6.57
CA LEU A 71 7.83 -10.01 7.15
C LEU A 71 7.31 -11.02 6.11
N GLU A 72 7.08 -10.58 4.87
CA GLU A 72 6.76 -11.44 3.73
C GLU A 72 7.81 -12.54 3.55
N GLN A 73 9.10 -12.19 3.55
CA GLN A 73 10.20 -13.14 3.41
C GLN A 73 10.31 -14.13 4.58
N GLY A 74 9.83 -13.74 5.76
CA GLY A 74 9.84 -14.57 6.97
C GLY A 74 8.60 -15.43 7.14
N ALA A 75 7.60 -15.32 6.27
CA ALA A 75 6.34 -16.04 6.41
C ALA A 75 6.52 -17.56 6.19
N PRO A 76 5.81 -18.41 6.96
CA PRO A 76 5.76 -19.85 6.72
C PRO A 76 5.20 -20.18 5.33
N SER A 77 5.65 -21.28 4.72
CA SER A 77 5.31 -21.67 3.35
C SER A 77 3.83 -21.96 3.10
N GLU A 78 3.11 -22.31 4.16
CA GLU A 78 1.67 -22.57 4.16
C GLU A 78 0.83 -21.29 4.20
N CYS A 79 1.45 -20.15 4.52
CA CYS A 79 0.76 -18.87 4.53
C CYS A 79 0.70 -18.27 3.13
N ILE A 80 -0.35 -17.51 2.86
CA ILE A 80 -0.47 -16.70 1.65
C ILE A 80 -0.02 -15.29 2.01
N VAL A 81 0.98 -14.78 1.29
CA VAL A 81 1.55 -13.44 1.50
C VAL A 81 1.17 -12.49 0.38
N GLU A 82 0.92 -11.22 0.71
CA GLU A 82 0.71 -10.12 -0.24
C GLU A 82 -0.35 -10.40 -1.33
N GLU A 83 -1.38 -11.18 -0.99
CA GLU A 83 -2.42 -11.56 -1.95
C GLU A 83 -3.32 -10.37 -2.27
N ARG A 84 -3.63 -10.23 -3.56
CA ARG A 84 -4.58 -9.24 -4.04
C ARG A 84 -5.88 -9.91 -4.42
N ILE A 85 -6.95 -9.49 -3.78
CA ILE A 85 -8.32 -9.90 -4.11
C ILE A 85 -9.06 -8.73 -4.74
N SER A 86 -9.95 -9.03 -5.69
CA SER A 86 -10.85 -8.04 -6.26
C SER A 86 -12.27 -8.55 -6.34
N THR A 87 -13.23 -7.62 -6.31
CA THR A 87 -14.66 -7.92 -6.46
C THR A 87 -15.37 -6.74 -7.10
N THR A 88 -16.58 -6.97 -7.60
CA THR A 88 -17.43 -5.92 -8.18
C THR A 88 -18.71 -5.80 -7.36
N ILE A 89 -19.00 -4.59 -6.89
CA ILE A 89 -20.21 -4.27 -6.11
C ILE A 89 -20.91 -3.11 -6.81
N ASP A 90 -22.16 -3.30 -7.22
CA ASP A 90 -22.95 -2.29 -7.93
C ASP A 90 -22.23 -1.67 -9.15
N GLY A 91 -21.44 -2.49 -9.86
CA GLY A 91 -20.66 -2.07 -11.02
C GLY A 91 -19.35 -1.33 -10.71
N VAL A 92 -18.97 -1.23 -9.43
CA VAL A 92 -17.71 -0.64 -8.97
C VAL A 92 -16.71 -1.75 -8.66
N GLU A 93 -15.52 -1.69 -9.27
CA GLU A 93 -14.43 -2.63 -8.99
C GLU A 93 -13.67 -2.20 -7.72
N VAL A 94 -13.61 -3.11 -6.74
CA VAL A 94 -12.90 -2.90 -5.48
C VAL A 94 -11.78 -3.94 -5.36
N SER A 95 -10.58 -3.49 -4.99
CA SER A 95 -9.44 -4.40 -4.71
C SER A 95 -8.87 -4.21 -3.30
N GLY A 96 -8.30 -5.27 -2.73
CA GLY A 96 -7.59 -5.22 -1.45
C GLY A 96 -6.31 -6.04 -1.53
N GLY A 97 -5.23 -5.54 -0.92
CA GLY A 97 -4.03 -6.33 -0.66
C GLY A 97 -4.06 -6.79 0.79
N ILE A 98 -3.82 -8.09 1.01
CA ILE A 98 -3.74 -8.69 2.34
C ILE A 98 -2.28 -9.04 2.60
N ASP A 99 -1.70 -8.54 3.70
CA ASP A 99 -0.29 -8.77 4.04
C ASP A 99 -0.01 -10.27 4.26
N LEU A 100 -0.80 -10.93 5.12
CA LEU A 100 -0.62 -12.34 5.46
C LEU A 100 -1.95 -13.04 5.77
N GLN A 101 -2.11 -14.25 5.22
CA GLN A 101 -3.20 -15.17 5.54
C GLN A 101 -2.62 -16.49 6.03
N THR A 102 -2.94 -16.86 7.27
CA THR A 102 -2.50 -18.11 7.89
C THR A 102 -3.66 -19.11 7.93
N PRO A 103 -3.51 -20.33 7.36
CA PRO A 103 -4.55 -21.35 7.44
C PRO A 103 -4.92 -21.67 8.89
N ASP A 104 -6.22 -21.71 9.19
CA ASP A 104 -6.76 -22.06 10.51
C ASP A 104 -8.06 -22.85 10.35
N GLY A 105 -7.97 -24.18 10.48
CA GLY A 105 -9.08 -25.09 10.22
C GLY A 105 -9.62 -24.99 8.79
N ASP A 106 -10.92 -24.71 8.65
CA ASP A 106 -11.58 -24.50 7.36
C ASP A 106 -11.50 -23.05 6.85
N GLY A 107 -10.70 -22.20 7.51
CA GLY A 107 -10.59 -20.76 7.21
C GLY A 107 -9.16 -20.23 7.28
N TYR A 108 -9.06 -18.90 7.40
CA TYR A 108 -7.80 -18.18 7.47
C TYR A 108 -7.84 -17.10 8.55
N ILE A 109 -6.73 -16.93 9.26
CA ILE A 109 -6.45 -15.75 10.08
C ILE A 109 -5.79 -14.71 9.17
N ILE A 110 -6.41 -13.54 9.06
CA ILE A 110 -5.87 -12.40 8.31
C ILE A 110 -5.07 -11.51 9.26
N SER A 111 -3.81 -11.26 8.93
CA SER A 111 -2.94 -10.33 9.66
C SER A 111 -2.59 -9.13 8.79
N ASP A 112 -2.67 -7.93 9.37
CA ASP A 112 -2.31 -6.65 8.75
C ASP A 112 -1.27 -5.97 9.64
N TYR A 113 -0.03 -5.87 9.13
CA TYR A 113 1.10 -5.34 9.88
C TYR A 113 1.18 -3.82 9.73
N LYS A 114 1.43 -3.12 10.83
CA LYS A 114 1.53 -1.65 10.84
C LYS A 114 2.80 -1.21 11.55
N THR A 115 3.46 -0.23 10.96
CA THR A 115 4.60 0.47 11.58
C THR A 115 4.15 1.86 12.00
N CYS A 116 4.51 2.26 13.22
CA CYS A 116 4.23 3.59 13.75
C CYS A 116 5.47 4.14 14.46
N GLY A 117 5.51 5.46 14.64
CA GLY A 117 6.53 6.10 15.48
C GLY A 117 6.35 5.72 16.96
N ALA A 118 7.44 5.80 17.72
CA ALA A 118 7.46 5.65 19.18
C ALA A 118 7.01 6.94 19.89
#